data_AF-A0A3D4XGT3-F1
#
_entry.id   AF-A0A3D4XGT3-F1
#
_cell.length_a   1.000
_cell.length_b   1.000
_cell.length_c   1.000
_cell.angle_alpha   90.00
_cell.angle_beta   90.00
_cell.angle_gamma   90.00
#
_symmetry.space_group_name_H-M   'P 1'
#
loop_
_entity.id
_entity.type
_entity.pdbx_description
1 polymer ?
#
loop_
_entity_poly.entity_id
_entity_poly.type
_entity_poly.pdbx_seq_one_letter_code
_entity_poly.pdbx_strand_id
1 'polypeptide(L)'
;MINSKSIREASNVIKNGGLVAFPTETVYGLGANALDPIAVAKIFTVKERPSFDPLIVHIADIEDIKRLTKSDDPRVYALAKKFWPGPLTIVLPKSDIVPDIVTSGLPTVGIRMPDNNIALELINLSGCPISAPSANKFGRISPTRAEHVKKQLPEVDCVLDGGPASIGIESTVITLDSQGFIILREGFITASDLLKVLPASLSKLAEHAPASPGLLKSHYSPLKPIFIEGRSNIIPDTSRAGYLSFNGHFPNGFKKVDFLSKSSDLKDAAVNLFGALHRMEDDSDIDFIVSQPVPEEGIGRAIMDRLTKAAYQYSEKPDKQKII
;
A
#
# COMPACT_ATOMS: atom_id res chain seq x y z
N MET A 1 -1.70 -3.67 24.31
CA MET A 1 -0.99 -4.64 23.44
C MET A 1 -1.97 -5.73 23.06
N ILE A 2 -2.08 -6.03 21.77
CA ILE A 2 -2.83 -7.20 21.30
C ILE A 2 -2.24 -8.46 21.94
N ASN A 3 -3.11 -9.36 22.39
CA ASN A 3 -2.74 -10.65 22.93
C ASN A 3 -3.14 -11.78 21.97
N SER A 4 -2.55 -12.97 22.14
CA SER A 4 -2.85 -14.14 21.30
C SER A 4 -4.32 -14.57 21.32
N LYS A 5 -5.09 -14.22 22.36
CA LYS A 5 -6.54 -14.45 22.39
C LYS A 5 -7.25 -13.63 21.31
N SER A 6 -6.92 -12.36 21.18
CA SER A 6 -7.52 -11.45 20.18
C SER A 6 -7.18 -11.90 18.75
N ILE A 7 -5.94 -12.36 18.53
CA ILE A 7 -5.51 -12.87 17.21
C ILE A 7 -6.25 -14.17 16.87
N ARG A 8 -6.49 -15.04 17.86
CA ARG A 8 -7.28 -16.28 17.68
C ARG A 8 -8.75 -16.01 17.38
N GLU A 9 -9.34 -15.00 18.01
CA GLU A 9 -10.71 -14.57 17.68
C GLU A 9 -10.78 -14.05 16.24
N ALA A 10 -9.84 -13.19 15.85
CA ALA A 10 -9.74 -12.71 14.48
C ALA A 10 -9.47 -13.84 13.45
N SER A 11 -8.66 -14.84 13.79
CA SER A 11 -8.42 -15.97 12.87
C SER A 11 -9.68 -16.82 12.66
N ASN A 12 -10.55 -16.93 13.67
CA ASN A 12 -11.86 -17.58 13.51
C ASN A 12 -12.78 -16.76 12.59
N VAL A 13 -12.71 -15.42 12.63
CA VAL A 13 -13.44 -14.56 11.68
C VAL A 13 -13.00 -14.87 10.25
N ILE A 14 -11.68 -14.93 9.98
CA ILE A 14 -11.16 -15.30 8.65
C ILE A 14 -11.64 -16.69 8.22
N LYS A 15 -11.56 -17.69 9.10
CA LYS A 15 -12.02 -19.07 8.81
C LYS A 15 -13.49 -19.16 8.46
N ASN A 16 -14.31 -18.31 9.08
CA ASN A 16 -15.75 -18.24 8.84
C ASN A 16 -16.12 -17.32 7.67
N GLY A 17 -15.14 -16.92 6.84
CA GLY A 17 -15.36 -16.08 5.66
C GLY A 17 -15.65 -14.61 5.97
N GLY A 18 -15.31 -14.13 7.17
CA GLY A 18 -15.38 -12.73 7.57
C GLY A 18 -14.13 -11.93 7.18
N LEU A 19 -14.17 -10.63 7.46
CA LEU A 19 -13.13 -9.66 7.16
C LEU A 19 -12.39 -9.23 8.42
N VAL A 20 -11.06 -9.24 8.38
CA VAL A 20 -10.22 -8.72 9.46
C VAL A 20 -9.31 -7.65 8.92
N ALA A 21 -9.37 -6.45 9.49
CA ALA A 21 -8.30 -5.47 9.29
C ALA A 21 -7.16 -5.72 10.28
N PHE A 22 -5.94 -5.82 9.77
CA PHE A 22 -4.77 -6.18 10.58
C PHE A 22 -3.54 -5.32 10.22
N PRO A 23 -2.62 -5.09 11.17
CA PRO A 23 -1.42 -4.29 10.95
C PRO A 23 -0.40 -5.08 10.14
N THR A 24 0.38 -4.38 9.31
CA THR A 24 1.66 -4.85 8.76
C THR A 24 2.74 -3.81 9.06
N GLU A 25 4.00 -4.08 8.71
CA GLU A 25 5.05 -3.06 8.73
C GLU A 25 4.76 -1.91 7.74
N THR A 26 4.05 -2.18 6.64
CA THR A 26 3.73 -1.19 5.59
C THR A 26 2.54 -0.31 5.92
N VAL A 27 1.32 -0.87 5.78
CA VAL A 27 0.02 -0.25 6.04
C VAL A 27 -0.91 -1.33 6.59
N TYR A 28 -2.03 -0.96 7.20
CA TYR A 28 -3.06 -1.92 7.61
C TYR A 28 -3.70 -2.56 6.37
N GLY A 29 -3.86 -3.88 6.40
CA GLY A 29 -4.49 -4.66 5.34
C GLY A 29 -5.92 -5.09 5.73
N LEU A 30 -6.84 -5.16 4.77
CA LEU A 30 -8.18 -5.73 4.94
C LEU A 30 -8.18 -7.18 4.43
N GLY A 31 -8.06 -8.13 5.34
CA GLY A 31 -7.88 -9.54 5.06
C GLY A 31 -9.17 -10.34 4.94
N ALA A 32 -9.17 -11.27 3.99
CA ALA A 32 -10.09 -12.39 3.90
C ALA A 32 -9.31 -13.66 3.51
N ASN A 33 -9.88 -14.85 3.73
CA ASN A 33 -9.30 -16.10 3.25
C ASN A 33 -9.14 -16.05 1.72
N ALA A 34 -7.90 -16.12 1.22
CA ALA A 34 -7.60 -15.98 -0.21
C ALA A 34 -8.15 -17.12 -1.07
N LEU A 35 -8.51 -18.26 -0.46
CA LEU A 35 -9.04 -19.44 -1.15
C LEU A 35 -10.57 -19.47 -1.15
N ASP A 36 -11.22 -18.56 -0.43
CA ASP A 36 -12.67 -18.42 -0.40
C ASP A 36 -13.10 -17.24 -1.28
N PRO A 37 -13.64 -17.49 -2.49
CA PRO A 37 -14.03 -16.42 -3.39
C PRO A 37 -15.15 -15.53 -2.83
N ILE A 38 -16.01 -16.06 -1.96
CA ILE A 38 -17.10 -15.29 -1.35
C ILE A 38 -16.53 -14.33 -0.31
N ALA A 39 -15.59 -14.80 0.52
CA ALA A 39 -14.91 -13.94 1.48
C ALA A 39 -14.11 -12.84 0.78
N VAL A 40 -13.41 -13.17 -0.31
CA VAL A 40 -12.68 -12.17 -1.13
C VAL A 40 -13.64 -11.16 -1.77
N ALA A 41 -14.82 -11.57 -2.24
CA ALA A 41 -15.81 -10.65 -2.79
C ALA A 41 -16.21 -9.55 -1.79
N LYS A 42 -16.30 -9.87 -0.49
CA LYS A 42 -16.60 -8.89 0.55
C LYS A 42 -15.55 -7.79 0.65
N ILE A 43 -14.27 -8.08 0.37
CA ILE A 43 -13.20 -7.06 0.31
C ILE A 43 -13.54 -6.01 -0.76
N PHE A 44 -13.94 -6.46 -1.96
CA PHE A 44 -14.28 -5.55 -3.06
C PHE A 44 -15.51 -4.71 -2.72
N THR A 45 -16.54 -5.34 -2.16
CA THR A 45 -17.78 -4.66 -1.74
C THR A 45 -17.52 -3.60 -0.68
N VAL A 46 -16.89 -3.96 0.44
CA VAL A 46 -16.65 -3.05 1.57
C VAL A 46 -15.74 -1.89 1.18
N LYS A 47 -14.75 -2.14 0.31
CA LYS A 47 -13.84 -1.07 -0.15
C LYS A 47 -14.39 -0.23 -1.29
N GLU A 48 -15.50 -0.62 -1.91
CA GLU A 48 -15.96 -0.06 -3.19
C GLU A 48 -14.85 -0.13 -4.25
N ARG A 49 -14.10 -1.24 -4.24
CA ARG A 49 -12.94 -1.45 -5.11
C ARG A 49 -13.40 -2.01 -6.46
N PRO A 50 -12.89 -1.48 -7.60
CA PRO A 50 -13.14 -2.05 -8.91
C PRO A 50 -12.61 -3.49 -9.03
N SER A 51 -13.36 -4.35 -9.69
CA SER A 51 -13.03 -5.78 -9.84
C SER A 51 -11.78 -6.06 -10.67
N PHE A 52 -11.30 -5.08 -11.45
CA PHE A 52 -10.09 -5.20 -12.28
C PHE A 52 -8.78 -4.96 -11.51
N ASP A 53 -8.83 -4.49 -10.25
CA ASP A 53 -7.63 -4.18 -9.48
C ASP A 53 -7.28 -5.36 -8.55
N PRO A 54 -6.25 -6.17 -8.87
CA PRO A 54 -5.97 -7.43 -8.20
C PRO A 54 -5.60 -7.24 -6.72
N LEU A 55 -5.54 -8.33 -5.97
CA LEU A 55 -5.18 -8.33 -4.55
C LEU A 55 -3.83 -9.03 -4.31
N ILE A 56 -3.16 -8.69 -3.21
CA ILE A 56 -1.94 -9.35 -2.75
C ILE A 56 -2.30 -10.42 -1.73
N VAL A 57 -1.80 -11.63 -1.95
CA VAL A 57 -1.93 -12.75 -1.04
C VAL A 57 -0.76 -12.74 -0.06
N HIS A 58 -1.10 -12.72 1.22
CA HIS A 58 -0.17 -12.76 2.34
C HIS A 58 -0.03 -14.19 2.85
N ILE A 59 1.22 -14.61 3.02
CA ILE A 59 1.63 -15.93 3.50
C ILE A 59 2.46 -15.80 4.78
N ALA A 60 2.57 -16.88 5.55
CA ALA A 60 3.42 -16.96 6.73
C ALA A 60 4.49 -18.05 6.64
N ASP A 61 4.41 -18.91 5.63
CA ASP A 61 5.43 -19.92 5.29
C ASP A 61 5.82 -19.77 3.83
N ILE A 62 7.12 -19.80 3.54
CA ILE A 62 7.66 -19.69 2.17
C ILE A 62 7.23 -20.88 1.30
N GLU A 63 6.91 -22.02 1.90
CA GLU A 63 6.43 -23.21 1.19
C GLU A 63 5.06 -22.98 0.53
N ASP A 64 4.28 -21.98 0.98
CA ASP A 64 3.03 -21.59 0.31
C ASP A 64 3.25 -21.10 -1.13
N ILE A 65 4.46 -20.66 -1.52
CA ILE A 65 4.77 -20.29 -2.91
C ILE A 65 4.50 -21.47 -3.85
N LYS A 66 4.93 -22.68 -3.48
CA LYS A 66 4.75 -23.90 -4.30
C LYS A 66 3.28 -24.26 -4.49
N ARG A 67 2.46 -23.91 -3.50
CA ARG A 67 1.03 -24.20 -3.49
C ARG A 67 0.23 -23.17 -4.26
N LEU A 68 0.57 -21.88 -4.14
CA LEU A 68 -0.18 -20.75 -4.69
C LEU A 68 0.29 -20.31 -6.08
N THR A 69 1.45 -20.76 -6.53
CA THR A 69 2.07 -20.33 -7.79
C THR A 69 2.54 -21.52 -8.61
N LYS A 70 2.76 -21.30 -9.91
CA LYS A 70 3.38 -22.26 -10.83
C LYS A 70 4.88 -21.96 -11.04
N SER A 71 5.49 -21.13 -10.19
CA SER A 71 6.88 -20.69 -10.36
C SER A 71 7.86 -21.61 -9.64
N ASP A 72 8.87 -22.05 -10.38
CA ASP A 72 10.06 -22.79 -9.90
C ASP A 72 11.34 -21.95 -10.01
N ASP A 73 11.22 -20.65 -10.29
CA ASP A 73 12.36 -19.77 -10.55
C ASP A 73 13.19 -19.54 -9.27
N PRO A 74 14.47 -19.96 -9.25
CA PRO A 74 15.31 -19.84 -8.06
C PRO A 74 15.53 -18.38 -7.62
N ARG A 75 15.36 -17.41 -8.52
CA ARG A 75 15.47 -15.97 -8.19
C ARG A 75 14.38 -15.53 -7.23
N VAL A 76 13.19 -16.14 -7.28
CA VAL A 76 12.08 -15.88 -6.34
C VAL A 76 12.51 -16.21 -4.92
N TYR A 77 13.09 -17.39 -4.72
CA TYR A 77 13.57 -17.84 -3.42
C TYR A 77 14.77 -17.02 -2.93
N ALA A 78 15.66 -16.59 -3.83
CA ALA A 78 16.78 -15.70 -3.48
C ALA A 78 16.28 -14.34 -2.94
N LEU A 79 15.29 -13.75 -3.61
CA LEU A 79 14.65 -12.51 -3.19
C LEU A 79 13.87 -12.70 -1.89
N ALA A 80 13.05 -13.74 -1.78
CA ALA A 80 12.30 -14.07 -0.57
C ALA A 80 13.24 -14.27 0.64
N LYS A 81 14.32 -15.04 0.49
CA LYS A 81 15.32 -15.22 1.57
C LYS A 81 15.90 -13.90 2.08
N LYS A 82 16.01 -12.88 1.21
CA LYS A 82 16.59 -11.59 1.58
C LYS A 82 15.57 -10.61 2.14
N PHE A 83 14.36 -10.60 1.59
CA PHE A 83 13.37 -9.54 1.82
C PHE A 83 12.10 -10.02 2.51
N TRP A 84 11.95 -11.33 2.76
CA TRP A 84 10.83 -11.90 3.51
C TRP A 84 11.28 -12.49 4.86
N PRO A 85 10.48 -12.30 5.93
CA PRO A 85 9.34 -11.38 6.03
C PRO A 85 9.72 -9.93 5.72
N GLY A 86 8.87 -9.18 5.01
CA GLY A 86 9.16 -7.78 4.68
C GLY A 86 8.37 -7.16 3.51
N PRO A 87 8.71 -5.92 3.14
CA PRO A 87 7.89 -5.05 2.29
C PRO A 87 8.14 -5.28 0.79
N LEU A 88 8.39 -6.53 0.39
CA LEU A 88 8.49 -6.94 -1.02
C LEU A 88 7.29 -7.80 -1.41
N THR A 89 6.68 -7.49 -2.53
CA THR A 89 5.67 -8.33 -3.18
C THR A 89 6.21 -8.82 -4.51
N ILE A 90 6.09 -10.12 -4.77
CA ILE A 90 6.53 -10.73 -6.03
C ILE A 90 5.29 -11.24 -6.77
N VAL A 91 5.07 -10.75 -7.99
CA VAL A 91 4.00 -11.19 -8.89
C VAL A 91 4.50 -12.41 -9.68
N LEU A 92 3.76 -13.51 -9.57
CA LEU A 92 4.15 -14.83 -10.07
C LEU A 92 2.97 -15.48 -10.81
N PRO A 93 3.21 -16.40 -11.78
CA PRO A 93 2.14 -17.19 -12.38
C PRO A 93 1.34 -17.94 -11.30
N LYS A 94 0.02 -17.76 -11.26
CA LYS A 94 -0.84 -18.35 -10.22
C LYS A 94 -1.09 -19.83 -10.47
N SER A 95 -1.24 -20.60 -9.40
CA SER A 95 -1.80 -21.95 -9.48
C SER A 95 -3.33 -21.92 -9.53
N ASP A 96 -3.95 -23.05 -9.85
CA ASP A 96 -5.40 -23.10 -10.07
C ASP A 96 -6.21 -23.03 -8.77
N ILE A 97 -5.56 -23.18 -7.61
CA ILE A 97 -6.22 -23.02 -6.30
C ILE A 97 -6.50 -21.56 -5.97
N VAL A 98 -5.83 -20.61 -6.64
CA VAL A 98 -6.03 -19.17 -6.41
C VAL A 98 -7.25 -18.72 -7.22
N PRO A 99 -8.37 -18.35 -6.57
CA PRO A 99 -9.58 -17.93 -7.26
C PRO A 99 -9.34 -16.69 -8.12
N ASP A 100 -9.98 -16.62 -9.28
CA ASP A 100 -9.79 -15.51 -10.22
C ASP A 100 -10.17 -14.14 -9.64
N ILE A 101 -11.08 -14.09 -8.66
CA ILE A 101 -11.44 -12.85 -7.98
C ILE A 101 -10.25 -12.23 -7.20
N VAL A 102 -9.28 -13.05 -6.77
CA VAL A 102 -8.04 -12.55 -6.13
C VAL A 102 -7.15 -11.85 -7.14
N THR A 103 -7.11 -12.34 -8.38
CA THR A 103 -6.19 -11.86 -9.42
C THR A 103 -6.89 -11.01 -10.47
N SER A 104 -8.17 -10.69 -10.29
CA SER A 104 -8.98 -9.99 -11.28
C SER A 104 -8.98 -10.69 -12.65
N GLY A 105 -8.94 -12.03 -12.65
CA GLY A 105 -8.87 -12.87 -13.85
C GLY A 105 -7.48 -12.96 -14.49
N LEU A 106 -6.46 -12.31 -13.92
CA LEU A 106 -5.09 -12.37 -14.44
C LEU A 106 -4.47 -13.75 -14.18
N PRO A 107 -3.53 -14.20 -15.05
CA PRO A 107 -2.82 -15.47 -14.86
C PRO A 107 -1.74 -15.39 -13.77
N THR A 108 -1.57 -14.25 -13.10
CA THR A 108 -0.56 -14.01 -12.08
C THR A 108 -1.17 -13.59 -10.75
N VAL A 109 -0.47 -13.87 -9.65
CA VAL A 109 -0.83 -13.52 -8.28
C VAL A 109 0.34 -12.82 -7.60
N GLY A 110 0.06 -11.74 -6.86
CA GLY A 110 1.05 -11.08 -6.02
C GLY A 110 1.17 -11.79 -4.67
N ILE A 111 2.38 -12.25 -4.32
CA ILE A 111 2.67 -12.91 -3.04
C ILE A 111 3.54 -12.01 -2.17
N ARG A 112 3.27 -12.00 -0.86
CA ARG A 112 4.09 -11.31 0.13
C ARG A 112 4.06 -12.05 1.47
N MET A 113 5.18 -12.06 2.17
CA MET A 113 5.23 -12.45 3.59
C MET A 113 5.46 -11.18 4.43
N PRO A 114 4.47 -10.68 5.20
CA PRO A 114 4.59 -9.42 5.93
C PRO A 114 5.53 -9.54 7.13
N ASP A 115 6.38 -8.52 7.37
CA ASP A 115 7.23 -8.43 8.57
C ASP A 115 6.45 -7.86 9.75
N ASN A 116 5.47 -8.61 10.22
CA ASN A 116 4.66 -8.23 11.38
C ASN A 116 4.17 -9.46 12.13
N ASN A 117 4.54 -9.58 13.40
CA ASN A 117 4.19 -10.74 14.23
C ASN A 117 2.67 -10.97 14.34
N ILE A 118 1.86 -9.90 14.40
CA ILE A 118 0.40 -10.01 14.46
C ILE A 118 -0.14 -10.56 13.14
N ALA A 119 0.36 -10.07 12.00
CA ALA A 119 -0.02 -10.57 10.68
C ALA A 119 0.37 -12.03 10.47
N LEU A 120 1.61 -12.40 10.81
CA LEU A 120 2.12 -13.77 10.68
C LEU A 120 1.33 -14.73 11.58
N GLU A 121 1.09 -14.35 12.84
CA GLU A 121 0.30 -15.17 13.78
C GLU A 121 -1.15 -15.29 13.31
N LEU A 122 -1.76 -14.23 12.77
CA LEU A 122 -3.10 -14.27 12.19
C LEU A 122 -3.17 -15.27 11.02
N ILE A 123 -2.24 -15.21 10.07
CA ILE A 123 -2.19 -16.11 8.90
C ILE A 123 -2.02 -17.56 9.38
N ASN A 124 -1.06 -17.82 10.27
CA ASN A 124 -0.80 -19.15 10.81
C ASN A 124 -2.03 -19.72 11.55
N LEU A 125 -2.65 -18.94 12.45
CA LEU A 125 -3.83 -19.38 13.20
C LEU A 125 -5.06 -19.52 12.31
N SER A 126 -5.14 -18.79 11.20
CA SER A 126 -6.22 -18.91 10.21
C SER A 126 -6.11 -20.20 9.40
N GLY A 127 -4.89 -20.74 9.26
CA GLY A 127 -4.64 -21.97 8.49
C GLY A 127 -4.88 -21.80 6.99
N CYS A 128 -4.87 -20.56 6.51
CA CYS A 128 -5.07 -20.21 5.11
C CYS A 128 -4.29 -18.93 4.77
N PRO A 129 -3.86 -18.77 3.50
CA PRO A 129 -3.28 -17.52 3.04
C PRO A 129 -4.35 -16.43 3.01
N ILE A 130 -3.96 -15.18 3.29
CA ILE A 130 -4.90 -14.06 3.45
C ILE A 130 -4.74 -13.08 2.31
N SER A 131 -5.79 -12.86 1.52
CA SER A 131 -5.79 -11.81 0.51
C SER A 131 -6.08 -10.48 1.20
N ALA A 132 -5.20 -9.48 1.04
CA ALA A 132 -5.35 -8.21 1.74
C ALA A 132 -4.81 -7.02 0.93
N PRO A 133 -5.67 -6.16 0.37
CA PRO A 133 -5.29 -4.80 0.00
C PRO A 133 -5.23 -3.90 1.24
N SER A 134 -4.83 -2.65 1.10
CA SER A 134 -4.86 -1.65 2.18
C SER A 134 -6.29 -1.48 2.75
N ALA A 135 -6.44 -1.28 4.05
CA ALA A 135 -7.74 -1.24 4.75
C ALA A 135 -8.46 0.13 4.71
N ASN A 136 -8.54 0.73 3.53
CA ASN A 136 -9.25 1.98 3.25
C ASN A 136 -10.32 1.80 2.18
N LYS A 137 -11.26 2.74 2.08
CA LYS A 137 -12.11 2.87 0.89
C LYS A 137 -11.22 3.11 -0.33
N PHE A 138 -11.61 2.55 -1.47
CA PHE A 138 -10.82 2.62 -2.69
C PHE A 138 -10.55 4.08 -3.09
N GLY A 139 -9.35 4.37 -3.62
CA GLY A 139 -8.95 5.74 -3.95
C GLY A 139 -8.45 6.60 -2.77
N ARG A 140 -8.87 6.30 -1.53
CA ARG A 140 -8.59 7.12 -0.34
C ARG A 140 -7.20 6.87 0.27
N ILE A 141 -6.80 7.70 1.24
CA ILE A 141 -5.54 7.59 1.98
C ILE A 141 -5.41 6.22 2.65
N SER A 142 -4.30 5.52 2.44
CA SER A 142 -4.02 4.23 3.07
C SER A 142 -3.92 4.36 4.61
N PRO A 143 -4.37 3.36 5.38
CA PRO A 143 -4.36 3.41 6.84
C PRO A 143 -3.04 2.92 7.42
N THR A 144 -2.38 3.75 8.23
CA THR A 144 -1.19 3.35 9.03
C THR A 144 -1.49 3.09 10.50
N ARG A 145 -2.74 3.20 10.94
CA ARG A 145 -3.20 3.00 12.33
C ARG A 145 -4.61 2.39 12.30
N ALA A 146 -5.02 1.68 13.36
CA ALA A 146 -6.36 1.12 13.47
C ALA A 146 -7.47 2.18 13.44
N GLU A 147 -7.20 3.37 13.98
CA GLU A 147 -8.11 4.53 13.95
C GLU A 147 -8.47 4.93 12.51
N HIS A 148 -7.47 4.93 11.61
CA HIS A 148 -7.67 5.23 10.19
C HIS A 148 -8.58 4.18 9.51
N VAL A 149 -8.44 2.91 9.89
CA VAL A 149 -9.30 1.82 9.39
C VAL A 149 -10.74 2.05 9.83
N LYS A 150 -10.97 2.22 11.15
CA LYS A 150 -12.33 2.40 11.70
C LYS A 150 -13.05 3.61 11.12
N LYS A 151 -12.31 4.69 10.83
CA LYS A 151 -12.85 5.90 10.18
C LYS A 151 -13.38 5.61 8.78
N GLN A 152 -12.66 4.81 7.99
CA GLN A 152 -13.01 4.59 6.58
C GLN A 152 -13.86 3.35 6.33
N LEU A 153 -13.73 2.31 7.16
CA LEU A 153 -14.40 1.03 7.03
C LEU A 153 -15.03 0.61 8.37
N PRO A 154 -16.03 1.35 8.89
CA PRO A 154 -16.70 1.03 10.15
C PRO A 154 -17.43 -0.33 10.14
N GLU A 155 -17.74 -0.86 8.95
CA GLU A 155 -18.46 -2.12 8.73
C GLU A 155 -17.59 -3.40 8.80
N VAL A 156 -16.29 -3.31 9.06
CA VAL A 156 -15.39 -4.49 9.10
C VAL A 156 -15.62 -5.32 10.36
N ASP A 157 -15.69 -6.65 10.20
CA ASP A 157 -16.05 -7.57 11.28
C ASP A 157 -15.06 -7.53 12.46
N CYS A 158 -13.77 -7.31 12.20
CA CYS A 158 -12.74 -7.20 13.24
C CYS A 158 -11.60 -6.26 12.83
N VAL A 159 -11.10 -5.45 13.77
CA VAL A 159 -9.90 -4.62 13.60
C VAL A 159 -8.90 -4.96 14.69
N LEU A 160 -7.75 -5.51 14.30
CA LEU A 160 -6.61 -5.73 15.18
C LEU A 160 -5.78 -4.44 15.27
N ASP A 161 -5.84 -3.74 16.41
CA ASP A 161 -4.96 -2.60 16.73
C ASP A 161 -3.55 -3.00 17.20
N GLY A 162 -2.61 -3.06 16.26
CA GLY A 162 -1.19 -3.28 16.54
C GLY A 162 -0.35 -2.01 16.66
N GLY A 163 -0.97 -0.84 16.82
CA GLY A 163 -0.27 0.44 16.79
C GLY A 163 0.09 0.91 15.38
N PRO A 164 0.96 1.93 15.24
CA PRO A 164 1.32 2.51 13.95
C PRO A 164 2.19 1.56 13.11
N ALA A 165 2.00 1.58 11.79
CA ALA A 165 2.88 0.92 10.84
C ALA A 165 4.29 1.56 10.86
N SER A 166 5.34 0.74 10.72
CA SER A 166 6.74 1.15 10.88
C SER A 166 7.43 1.62 9.59
N ILE A 167 6.83 1.39 8.42
CA ILE A 167 7.29 1.85 7.10
C ILE A 167 6.36 2.91 6.52
N GLY A 168 5.05 2.78 6.75
CA GLY A 168 4.05 3.81 6.43
C GLY A 168 3.65 3.96 4.97
N ILE A 169 4.34 3.31 4.02
CA ILE A 169 3.94 3.18 2.61
C ILE A 169 3.84 1.72 2.20
N GLU A 170 3.13 1.43 1.11
CA GLU A 170 2.92 0.06 0.63
C GLU A 170 4.21 -0.61 0.15
N SER A 171 4.18 -1.95 0.07
CA SER A 171 5.29 -2.76 -0.42
C SER A 171 5.73 -2.39 -1.84
N THR A 172 7.02 -2.57 -2.10
CA THR A 172 7.54 -2.62 -3.48
C THR A 172 6.95 -3.84 -4.16
N VAL A 173 6.45 -3.67 -5.38
CA VAL A 173 5.90 -4.78 -6.18
C VAL A 173 6.78 -4.99 -7.39
N ILE A 174 7.20 -6.24 -7.60
CA ILE A 174 8.00 -6.64 -8.76
C ILE A 174 7.38 -7.83 -9.48
N THR A 175 7.75 -8.02 -10.73
CA THR A 175 7.66 -9.30 -11.45
C THR A 175 9.06 -9.69 -11.93
N LEU A 176 9.23 -10.94 -12.34
CA LEU A 176 10.45 -11.43 -12.99
C LEU A 176 10.20 -11.74 -14.47
N ASP A 177 11.20 -11.50 -15.31
CA ASP A 177 11.24 -11.90 -16.72
C ASP A 177 12.59 -12.57 -17.05
N SER A 178 12.88 -12.79 -18.33
CA SER A 178 14.15 -13.41 -18.76
C SER A 178 15.38 -12.53 -18.52
N GLN A 179 15.21 -11.22 -18.31
CA GLN A 179 16.28 -10.23 -18.16
C GLN A 179 16.49 -9.78 -16.72
N GLY A 180 15.58 -10.09 -15.79
CA GLY A 180 15.75 -9.77 -14.38
C GLY A 180 14.42 -9.49 -13.68
N PHE A 181 14.41 -8.46 -12.84
CA PHE A 181 13.20 -7.95 -12.21
C PHE A 181 12.67 -6.71 -12.94
N ILE A 182 11.36 -6.54 -12.92
CA ILE A 182 10.66 -5.32 -13.35
C ILE A 182 9.91 -4.78 -12.14
N ILE A 183 10.14 -3.51 -11.80
CA ILE A 183 9.39 -2.84 -10.73
C ILE A 183 8.04 -2.40 -11.28
N LEU A 184 6.96 -2.96 -10.71
CA LEU A 184 5.58 -2.60 -11.00
C LEU A 184 5.10 -1.45 -10.12
N ARG A 185 5.55 -1.41 -8.88
CA ARG A 185 5.25 -0.33 -7.94
C ARG A 185 6.46 -0.08 -7.05
N GLU A 186 6.92 1.16 -7.03
CA GLU A 186 7.95 1.62 -6.10
C GLU A 186 7.44 1.57 -4.66
N GLY A 187 8.32 1.21 -3.74
CA GLY A 187 8.05 1.09 -2.30
C GLY A 187 9.33 1.23 -1.50
N PHE A 188 9.38 0.58 -0.33
CA PHE A 188 10.54 0.69 0.57
C PHE A 188 11.80 -0.05 0.05
N ILE A 189 11.63 -1.18 -0.64
CA ILE A 189 12.74 -1.91 -1.28
C ILE A 189 13.06 -1.23 -2.61
N THR A 190 14.28 -0.72 -2.76
CA THR A 190 14.68 0.04 -3.95
C THR A 190 15.26 -0.86 -5.04
N ALA A 191 15.33 -0.37 -6.29
CA ALA A 191 16.05 -1.04 -7.38
C ALA A 191 17.49 -1.39 -6.99
N SER A 192 18.19 -0.48 -6.29
CA SER A 192 19.55 -0.71 -5.80
C SER A 192 19.63 -1.84 -4.78
N ASP A 193 18.59 -2.06 -3.97
CA ASP A 193 18.55 -3.19 -3.04
C ASP A 193 18.31 -4.51 -3.78
N LEU A 194 17.42 -4.51 -4.78
CA LEU A 194 17.15 -5.69 -5.61
C LEU A 194 18.39 -6.12 -6.41
N LEU A 195 19.16 -5.17 -6.94
CA LEU A 195 20.41 -5.43 -7.67
C LEU A 195 21.51 -6.05 -6.79
N LYS A 196 21.48 -5.86 -5.47
CA LYS A 196 22.42 -6.58 -4.55
C LYS A 196 22.15 -8.08 -4.51
N VAL A 197 20.91 -8.50 -4.80
CA VAL A 197 20.52 -9.92 -4.84
C VAL A 197 20.60 -10.47 -6.24
N LEU A 198 20.17 -9.71 -7.24
CA LEU A 198 20.13 -10.10 -8.65
C LEU A 198 20.97 -9.15 -9.52
N PRO A 199 22.32 -9.16 -9.40
CA PRO A 199 23.21 -8.18 -10.02
C PRO A 199 23.23 -8.23 -11.55
N ALA A 200 22.86 -9.37 -12.15
CA ALA A 200 22.79 -9.54 -13.60
C ALA A 200 21.49 -8.99 -14.22
N SER A 201 20.59 -8.41 -13.42
CA SER A 201 19.30 -7.92 -13.91
C SER A 201 19.47 -6.64 -14.73
N LEU A 202 18.88 -6.60 -15.92
CA LEU A 202 18.66 -5.33 -16.64
C LEU A 202 17.49 -4.61 -15.98
N SER A 203 17.78 -3.63 -15.11
CA SER A 203 16.75 -2.82 -14.45
C SER A 203 15.93 -2.06 -15.52
N LYS A 204 14.67 -2.47 -15.74
CA LYS A 204 13.72 -1.76 -16.61
C LYS A 204 12.52 -1.27 -15.81
N LEU A 205 12.10 -0.04 -16.11
CA LEU A 205 10.75 0.43 -15.78
C LEU A 205 9.77 -0.17 -16.80
N ALA A 206 8.59 -0.53 -16.31
CA ALA A 206 7.57 -1.31 -17.01
C ALA A 206 6.93 -0.59 -18.21
N GLU A 207 7.37 -0.86 -19.45
CA GLU A 207 6.58 -0.50 -20.64
C GLU A 207 5.50 -1.57 -20.98
N HIS A 208 5.69 -2.84 -20.54
CA HIS A 208 4.78 -3.97 -20.83
C HIS A 208 4.60 -4.93 -19.64
N ALA A 209 4.38 -4.41 -18.44
CA ALA A 209 4.34 -5.23 -17.24
C ALA A 209 2.91 -5.62 -16.82
N PRO A 210 2.73 -6.74 -16.08
CA PRO A 210 1.41 -7.20 -15.65
C PRO A 210 0.73 -6.16 -14.75
N ALA A 211 -0.60 -6.14 -14.80
CA ALA A 211 -1.39 -5.31 -13.92
C ALA A 211 -1.09 -5.67 -12.45
N SER A 212 -0.97 -4.63 -11.62
CA SER A 212 -0.67 -4.75 -10.20
C SER A 212 -1.36 -3.65 -9.41
N PRO A 213 -1.53 -3.81 -8.09
CA PRO A 213 -2.22 -2.82 -7.28
C PRO A 213 -1.47 -1.49 -7.22
N GLY A 214 -2.19 -0.39 -7.39
CA GLY A 214 -1.63 0.96 -7.26
C GLY A 214 -1.04 1.53 -8.55
N LEU A 215 -1.36 0.99 -9.73
CA LEU A 215 -0.95 1.56 -11.03
C LEU A 215 -1.86 2.71 -11.52
N LEU A 216 -2.91 3.04 -10.77
CA LEU A 216 -3.87 4.08 -11.15
C LEU A 216 -3.28 5.49 -11.07
N LYS A 217 -3.74 6.37 -11.95
CA LYS A 217 -3.33 7.78 -11.97
C LYS A 217 -3.77 8.55 -10.73
N SER A 218 -4.96 8.23 -10.19
CA SER A 218 -5.49 8.78 -8.96
C SER A 218 -5.60 7.70 -7.89
N HIS A 219 -4.96 7.92 -6.75
CA HIS A 219 -5.03 7.07 -5.57
C HIS A 219 -4.47 7.82 -4.36
N TYR A 220 -4.67 7.29 -3.15
CA TYR A 220 -4.19 7.89 -1.90
C TYR A 220 -4.76 9.29 -1.59
N SER A 221 -5.87 9.66 -2.25
CA SER A 221 -6.36 11.03 -2.25
C SER A 221 -7.12 11.37 -0.96
N PRO A 222 -6.75 12.47 -0.27
CA PRO A 222 -7.57 13.08 0.77
C PRO A 222 -8.92 13.60 0.21
N LEU A 223 -9.90 13.84 1.08
CA LEU A 223 -11.15 14.53 0.72
C LEU A 223 -10.87 15.99 0.38
N LYS A 224 -9.87 16.56 1.06
CA LYS A 224 -9.41 17.92 0.82
C LYS A 224 -8.49 17.95 -0.41
N PRO A 225 -8.51 19.04 -1.19
CA PRO A 225 -7.53 19.25 -2.25
C PRO A 225 -6.10 19.13 -1.73
N ILE A 226 -5.24 18.50 -2.51
CA ILE A 226 -3.80 18.42 -2.21
C ILE A 226 -2.98 18.88 -3.42
N PHE A 227 -1.99 19.70 -3.16
CA PHE A 227 -1.05 20.24 -4.14
C PHE A 227 0.38 19.91 -3.74
N ILE A 228 1.25 19.79 -4.75
CA ILE A 228 2.69 19.65 -4.55
C ILE A 228 3.34 20.99 -4.88
N GLU A 229 4.11 21.53 -3.93
CA GLU A 229 4.85 22.78 -4.10
C GLU A 229 5.75 22.71 -5.33
N GLY A 230 5.72 23.76 -6.16
CA GLY A 230 6.48 23.84 -7.41
C GLY A 230 5.95 22.99 -8.57
N ARG A 231 4.90 22.18 -8.39
CA ARG A 231 4.25 21.41 -9.49
C ARG A 231 2.87 21.92 -9.88
N SER A 232 2.20 22.65 -9.00
CA SER A 232 0.96 23.36 -9.32
C SER A 232 1.25 24.84 -9.54
N ASN A 233 0.72 25.40 -10.63
CA ASN A 233 0.77 26.85 -10.90
C ASN A 233 -0.24 27.64 -10.05
N ILE A 234 -1.11 26.95 -9.30
CA ILE A 234 -2.13 27.54 -8.44
C ILE A 234 -1.89 27.01 -7.03
N ILE A 235 -1.27 27.83 -6.19
CA ILE A 235 -1.33 27.64 -4.74
C ILE A 235 -2.35 28.68 -4.26
N PRO A 236 -3.54 28.26 -3.79
CA PRO A 236 -4.52 29.18 -3.21
C PRO A 236 -3.94 29.88 -1.97
N ASP A 237 -4.66 30.84 -1.41
CA ASP A 237 -4.28 31.53 -0.16
C ASP A 237 -3.80 30.55 0.92
N THR A 238 -2.48 30.58 1.18
CA THR A 238 -1.79 29.63 2.08
C THR A 238 -2.27 29.77 3.52
N SER A 239 -2.89 30.89 3.90
CA SER A 239 -3.41 31.11 5.25
C SER A 239 -4.55 30.15 5.64
N ARG A 240 -5.11 29.44 4.66
CA ARG A 240 -6.14 28.39 4.82
C ARG A 240 -5.60 26.98 4.58
N ALA A 241 -4.29 26.84 4.36
CA ALA A 241 -3.67 25.58 3.98
C ALA A 241 -2.92 24.92 5.13
N GLY A 242 -2.95 23.59 5.16
CA GLY A 242 -1.97 22.79 5.90
C GLY A 242 -0.75 22.51 5.03
N TYR A 243 0.45 22.63 5.59
CA TYR A 243 1.71 22.34 4.91
C TYR A 243 2.34 21.05 5.44
N LEU A 244 2.76 20.15 4.54
CA LEU A 244 3.58 19.00 4.85
C LEU A 244 5.04 19.30 4.53
N SER A 245 5.84 19.52 5.57
CA SER A 245 7.26 19.84 5.48
C SER A 245 8.12 18.59 5.49
N PHE A 246 9.02 18.44 4.51
CA PHE A 246 9.99 17.36 4.45
C PHE A 246 11.31 17.72 5.14
N ASN A 247 11.72 18.99 5.07
CA ASN A 247 13.04 19.42 5.54
C ASN A 247 13.05 20.00 6.96
N GLY A 248 11.96 19.85 7.71
CA GLY A 248 11.82 20.43 9.05
C GLY A 248 11.62 21.95 9.08
N HIS A 249 11.57 22.62 7.93
CA HIS A 249 11.32 24.06 7.87
C HIS A 249 9.85 24.35 8.17
N PHE A 250 9.62 25.43 8.93
CA PHE A 250 8.29 25.95 9.22
C PHE A 250 8.03 27.17 8.32
N PRO A 251 7.37 27.01 7.17
CA PRO A 251 7.08 28.15 6.32
C PRO A 251 6.06 29.09 6.99
N ASN A 252 6.30 30.39 6.85
CA ASN A 252 5.34 31.40 7.29
C ASN A 252 4.10 31.40 6.39
N GLY A 253 2.96 31.81 6.94
CA GLY A 253 1.74 32.04 6.17
C GLY A 253 0.89 30.80 5.90
N PHE A 254 1.23 29.64 6.47
CA PHE A 254 0.37 28.46 6.51
C PHE A 254 -0.43 28.39 7.79
N LYS A 255 -1.67 27.90 7.70
CA LYS A 255 -2.55 27.72 8.87
C LYS A 255 -1.98 26.71 9.85
N LYS A 256 -1.42 25.63 9.32
CA LYS A 256 -0.82 24.54 10.07
C LYS A 256 0.36 23.97 9.31
N VAL A 257 1.37 23.50 10.03
CA VAL A 257 2.50 22.77 9.47
C VAL A 257 2.62 21.45 10.22
N ASP A 258 2.77 20.36 9.46
CA ASP A 258 3.16 19.05 9.97
C ASP A 258 4.42 18.58 9.25
N PHE A 259 5.16 17.67 9.86
CA PHE A 259 6.48 17.25 9.40
C PHE A 259 6.43 15.81 8.91
N LEU A 260 6.75 15.62 7.63
CA LEU A 260 7.10 14.31 7.09
C LEU A 260 8.45 13.86 7.64
N SER A 261 9.42 14.77 7.67
CA SER A 261 10.67 14.59 8.38
C SER A 261 11.14 15.94 8.96
N LYS A 262 11.82 15.88 10.10
CA LYS A 262 12.50 17.05 10.69
C LYS A 262 13.96 17.15 10.26
N SER A 263 14.51 16.06 9.72
CA SER A 263 15.92 15.88 9.36
C SER A 263 16.14 15.72 7.85
N SER A 264 15.08 15.83 7.04
CA SER A 264 15.11 15.49 5.61
C SER A 264 15.43 14.01 5.35
N ASP A 265 15.10 13.12 6.30
CA ASP A 265 15.25 11.68 6.11
C ASP A 265 14.05 11.10 5.34
N LEU A 266 14.33 10.40 4.23
CA LEU A 266 13.29 9.82 3.37
C LEU A 266 12.54 8.65 4.03
N LYS A 267 13.16 7.92 4.96
CA LYS A 267 12.46 6.84 5.68
C LYS A 267 11.46 7.44 6.66
N ASP A 268 11.86 8.45 7.42
CA ASP A 268 10.94 9.20 8.29
C ASP A 268 9.76 9.76 7.48
N ALA A 269 10.05 10.35 6.32
CA ALA A 269 9.02 10.88 5.44
C ALA A 269 8.03 9.82 4.96
N ALA A 270 8.51 8.63 4.59
CA ALA A 270 7.65 7.49 4.22
C ALA A 270 6.76 7.05 5.38
N VAL A 271 7.32 6.90 6.58
CA VAL A 271 6.58 6.50 7.79
C VAL A 271 5.46 7.48 8.12
N ASN A 272 5.75 8.77 8.01
CA ASN A 272 4.85 9.83 8.43
C ASN A 272 3.82 10.22 7.36
N LEU A 273 4.06 9.93 6.07
CA LEU A 273 3.28 10.43 4.94
C LEU A 273 1.77 10.28 5.12
N PHE A 274 1.26 9.04 5.18
CA PHE A 274 -0.18 8.84 5.27
C PHE A 274 -0.74 9.30 6.61
N GLY A 275 0.00 9.15 7.72
CA GLY A 275 -0.42 9.66 9.02
C GLY A 275 -0.62 11.17 9.02
N ALA A 276 0.28 11.92 8.38
CA ALA A 276 0.17 13.36 8.24
C ALA A 276 -0.99 13.75 7.31
N LEU A 277 -1.21 13.00 6.22
CA LEU A 277 -2.36 13.21 5.34
C LEU A 277 -3.70 13.00 6.06
N HIS A 278 -3.83 11.96 6.90
CA HIS A 278 -5.03 11.76 7.73
C HIS A 278 -5.22 12.94 8.69
N ARG A 279 -4.17 13.36 9.41
CA ARG A 279 -4.25 14.51 10.33
C ARG A 279 -4.67 15.81 9.64
N MET A 280 -4.16 16.05 8.44
CA MET A 280 -4.53 17.23 7.65
C MET A 280 -5.96 17.13 7.10
N GLU A 281 -6.37 15.95 6.62
CA GLU A 281 -7.75 15.70 6.20
C GLU A 281 -8.75 15.97 7.33
N ASP A 282 -8.42 15.57 8.56
CA ASP A 282 -9.30 15.68 9.73
C ASP A 282 -9.33 17.06 10.39
N ASP A 283 -8.39 17.94 10.07
CA ASP A 283 -8.29 19.24 10.72
C ASP A 283 -9.30 20.25 10.14
N SER A 284 -10.36 20.59 10.88
CA SER A 284 -11.41 21.50 10.39
C SER A 284 -10.92 22.91 10.02
N ASP A 285 -9.73 23.32 10.45
CA ASP A 285 -9.23 24.67 10.24
C ASP A 285 -8.49 24.85 8.90
N ILE A 286 -8.23 23.76 8.18
CA ILE A 286 -7.58 23.82 6.86
C ILE A 286 -8.53 23.38 5.74
N ASP A 287 -8.48 24.11 4.63
CA ASP A 287 -9.31 23.86 3.44
C ASP A 287 -8.61 22.92 2.44
N PHE A 288 -7.28 22.98 2.36
CA PHE A 288 -6.47 22.18 1.44
C PHE A 288 -5.06 21.95 1.97
N ILE A 289 -4.35 21.02 1.34
CA ILE A 289 -3.03 20.55 1.73
C ILE A 289 -2.01 20.97 0.68
N VAL A 290 -0.86 21.47 1.11
CA VAL A 290 0.31 21.70 0.26
C VAL A 290 1.44 20.83 0.79
N SER A 291 2.00 19.96 -0.04
CA SER A 291 3.15 19.14 0.33
C SER A 291 4.43 19.68 -0.31
N GLN A 292 5.47 19.79 0.50
CA GLN A 292 6.83 19.92 -0.02
C GLN A 292 7.18 18.65 -0.82
N PRO A 293 7.79 18.77 -2.02
CA PRO A 293 8.33 17.61 -2.71
C PRO A 293 9.54 17.05 -1.95
N VAL A 294 9.82 15.75 -2.16
CA VAL A 294 11.04 15.10 -1.67
C VAL A 294 11.96 14.77 -2.85
N PRO A 295 13.28 14.60 -2.62
CA PRO A 295 14.19 14.11 -3.66
C PRO A 295 13.70 12.79 -4.28
N GLU A 296 13.63 12.70 -5.61
CA GLU A 296 13.16 11.50 -6.33
C GLU A 296 14.28 10.44 -6.50
N GLU A 297 14.87 10.04 -5.38
CA GLU A 297 15.91 9.01 -5.31
C GLU A 297 15.55 7.94 -4.27
N GLY A 298 15.93 6.68 -4.53
CA GLY A 298 15.59 5.56 -3.66
C GLY A 298 14.10 5.56 -3.28
N ILE A 299 13.83 5.57 -1.96
CA ILE A 299 12.47 5.59 -1.37
C ILE A 299 11.69 6.87 -1.75
N GLY A 300 12.39 7.98 -2.03
CA GLY A 300 11.76 9.24 -2.42
C GLY A 300 10.95 9.14 -3.72
N ARG A 301 11.32 8.22 -4.64
CA ARG A 301 10.49 7.90 -5.81
C ARG A 301 9.13 7.34 -5.41
N ALA A 302 9.08 6.45 -4.41
CA ALA A 302 7.83 5.91 -3.90
C ALA A 302 6.99 7.00 -3.22
N ILE A 303 7.60 7.85 -2.40
CA ILE A 303 6.90 8.98 -1.74
C ILE A 303 6.29 9.91 -2.80
N MET A 304 7.07 10.31 -3.80
CA MET A 304 6.61 11.20 -4.86
C MET A 304 5.54 10.56 -5.74
N ASP A 305 5.61 9.25 -6.00
CA ASP A 305 4.53 8.51 -6.67
C ASP A 305 3.21 8.62 -5.90
N ARG A 306 3.23 8.44 -4.56
CA ARG A 306 2.04 8.56 -3.71
C ARG A 306 1.49 9.98 -3.69
N LEU A 307 2.36 10.98 -3.49
CA LEU A 307 1.97 12.39 -3.49
C LEU A 307 1.38 12.80 -4.84
N THR A 308 1.99 12.38 -5.95
CA THR A 308 1.52 12.71 -7.30
C THR A 308 0.14 12.09 -7.57
N LYS A 309 -0.07 10.83 -7.17
CA LYS A 309 -1.38 10.17 -7.29
C LYS A 309 -2.44 10.80 -6.40
N ALA A 310 -2.06 11.23 -5.19
CA ALA A 310 -2.96 11.92 -4.27
C ALA A 310 -3.42 13.27 -4.84
N ALA A 311 -2.48 14.00 -5.46
CA ALA A 311 -2.70 15.30 -6.09
C ALA A 311 -3.31 15.24 -7.50
N TYR A 312 -3.40 14.06 -8.13
CA TYR A 312 -3.78 13.93 -9.54
C TYR A 312 -5.07 14.66 -9.93
N GLN A 313 -6.10 14.56 -9.08
CA GLN A 313 -7.40 15.21 -9.33
C GLN A 313 -7.36 16.75 -9.23
N TYR A 314 -6.28 17.28 -8.65
CA TYR A 314 -6.11 18.70 -8.34
C TYR A 314 -4.92 19.34 -9.07
N SER A 315 -4.04 18.54 -9.69
CA SER A 315 -2.85 19.00 -10.39
C SER A 315 -3.09 19.40 -11.84
N GLU A 316 -4.20 18.98 -12.45
CA GLU A 316 -4.57 19.36 -13.82
C GLU A 316 -5.86 20.18 -13.80
N LYS A 317 -5.94 21.23 -14.64
CA LYS A 317 -7.24 21.84 -14.96
C LYS A 317 -8.16 20.70 -15.39
N PRO A 318 -9.41 20.63 -14.92
CA PRO A 318 -10.32 19.61 -15.38
C PRO A 318 -10.34 19.70 -16.90
N ASP A 319 -9.92 18.63 -17.57
CA ASP A 319 -10.28 18.41 -18.94
C ASP A 319 -11.80 18.57 -18.95
N LYS A 320 -12.27 19.62 -19.60
CA LYS A 320 -13.65 19.72 -20.03
C LYS A 320 -13.84 18.60 -21.05
N GLN A 321 -13.97 17.36 -20.58
CA GLN A 321 -14.71 16.36 -21.31
C GLN A 321 -16.12 16.89 -21.37
N LYS A 322 -16.41 17.57 -22.48
CA LYS A 322 -17.76 17.75 -22.97
C LYS A 322 -18.41 16.38 -22.91
N ILE A 323 -19.34 16.22 -21.97
CA ILE A 323 -20.41 15.25 -22.12
C ILE A 323 -21.15 15.72 -23.37
N ILE A 324 -21.03 14.96 -24.46
CA ILE A 324 -21.99 14.95 -25.55
C ILE A 324 -22.90 13.76 -25.27
#